data_AF-A0A368VUW1-F1
#
_entry.id   AF-A0A368VUW1-F1
#
_cell.length_a   1.000
_cell.length_b   1.000
_cell.length_c   1.000
_cell.angle_alpha   90.00
_cell.angle_beta   90.00
_cell.angle_gamma   90.00
#
_symmetry.space_group_name_H-M   'P 1'
#
loop_
_entity.id
_entity.type
_entity.pdbx_description
1 polymer ?
#
loop_
_entity_poly.entity_id
_entity_poly.type
_entity_poly.pdbx_seq_one_letter_code
_entity_poly.pdbx_strand_id
1 'polypeptide(L)'
;MSVGLPTEKDAVEWPLIRRLEAMGWTHLPALTEEGAPVGRDSLRDVVLAGRLRAALHRINTLDGQPWLDDHRISQAANAVHRPTATNLLGTMPDYEARKQRLAHLGAQLWLG
;
A
#
# COMPACT_ATOMS: atom_id res chain seq x y z
N MET A 1 20.64 -41.99 -8.62
CA MET A 1 19.47 -41.29 -8.06
C MET A 1 19.20 -40.09 -8.95
N SER A 2 18.07 -40.06 -9.66
CA SER A 2 17.68 -38.88 -10.44
C SER A 2 17.21 -37.81 -9.47
N VAL A 3 17.97 -36.72 -9.32
CA VAL A 3 17.48 -35.52 -8.64
C VAL A 3 16.34 -34.98 -9.50
N GLY A 4 15.14 -34.92 -8.93
CA GLY A 4 14.00 -34.29 -9.60
C GLY A 4 14.35 -32.85 -9.96
N LEU A 5 13.85 -32.37 -11.10
CA LEU A 5 14.03 -30.97 -11.47
C LEU A 5 13.48 -30.06 -10.35
N PRO A 6 14.17 -28.96 -10.03
CA PRO A 6 13.70 -28.02 -9.03
C PRO A 6 12.32 -27.49 -9.42
N THR A 7 11.47 -27.27 -8.41
CA THR A 7 10.13 -26.71 -8.62
C THR A 7 10.23 -25.25 -9.06
N GLU A 8 9.17 -24.70 -9.67
CA GLU A 8 9.09 -23.26 -9.96
C GLU A 8 9.33 -22.40 -8.71
N LYS A 9 8.78 -22.85 -7.57
CA LYS A 9 8.94 -22.20 -6.27
C LYS A 9 10.41 -22.10 -5.87
N ASP A 10 11.17 -23.17 -6.00
CA ASP A 10 12.57 -23.24 -5.59
C ASP A 10 13.50 -22.56 -6.62
N ALA A 11 13.19 -22.69 -7.90
CA ALA A 11 14.02 -22.18 -8.99
C ALA A 11 13.83 -20.69 -9.27
N VAL A 12 12.64 -20.14 -9.01
CA VAL A 12 12.26 -18.77 -9.44
C VAL A 12 11.67 -17.95 -8.29
N GLU A 13 10.60 -18.42 -7.64
CA GLU A 13 9.86 -17.61 -6.66
C GLU A 13 10.72 -17.24 -5.45
N TRP A 14 11.35 -18.22 -4.79
CA TRP A 14 12.17 -17.97 -3.61
C TRP A 14 13.39 -17.10 -3.90
N PRO A 15 14.16 -17.33 -4.98
CA PRO A 15 15.23 -16.41 -5.37
C PRO A 15 14.75 -14.97 -5.57
N LEU A 16 13.61 -14.75 -6.22
CA LEU A 16 13.05 -13.42 -6.42
C LEU A 16 12.64 -12.77 -5.09
N ILE A 17 11.92 -13.50 -4.23
CA ILE A 17 11.50 -13.04 -2.91
C ILE A 17 12.70 -12.59 -2.09
N ARG A 18 13.75 -13.42 -2.00
CA ARG A 18 14.97 -13.09 -1.26
C ARG A 18 15.64 -11.83 -1.80
N ARG A 19 15.61 -11.61 -3.11
CA ARG A 19 16.16 -10.40 -3.71
C ARG A 19 15.35 -9.16 -3.33
N LEU A 20 14.02 -9.26 -3.30
CA LEU A 20 13.14 -8.18 -2.84
C LEU A 20 13.37 -7.88 -1.35
N GLU A 21 13.51 -8.90 -0.51
CA GLU A 21 13.83 -8.74 0.91
C GLU A 21 15.17 -8.03 1.12
N ALA A 22 16.20 -8.38 0.34
CA ALA A 22 17.49 -7.68 0.36
C ALA A 22 17.40 -6.20 -0.05
N MET A 23 16.35 -5.80 -0.77
CA MET A 23 16.06 -4.40 -1.13
C MET A 23 15.12 -3.72 -0.11
N GLY A 24 14.82 -4.37 1.02
CA GLY A 24 13.99 -3.81 2.09
C GLY A 24 12.49 -4.06 1.93
N TRP A 25 12.07 -4.89 0.97
CA TRP A 25 10.67 -5.30 0.86
C TRP A 25 10.33 -6.36 1.91
N THR A 26 9.10 -6.37 2.39
CA THR A 26 8.62 -7.41 3.31
C THR A 26 7.83 -8.45 2.54
N HIS A 27 8.30 -9.70 2.55
CA HIS A 27 7.51 -10.83 2.06
C HIS A 27 6.39 -11.17 3.06
N LEU A 28 5.19 -11.41 2.55
CA LEU A 28 4.06 -11.89 3.32
C LEU A 28 3.51 -13.15 2.64
N PRO A 29 3.56 -14.32 3.28
CA PRO A 29 3.01 -15.54 2.69
C PRO A 29 1.50 -15.40 2.48
N ALA A 30 0.94 -16.13 1.51
CA ALA A 30 -0.49 -16.10 1.24
C ALA A 30 -1.32 -16.82 2.32
N LEU A 31 -0.75 -17.89 2.88
CA LEU A 31 -1.37 -18.76 3.89
C LEU A 31 -0.46 -18.90 5.12
N THR A 32 -1.06 -19.15 6.28
CA THR A 32 -0.36 -19.64 7.47
C THR A 32 0.05 -21.11 7.28
N GLU A 33 0.84 -21.64 8.20
CA GLU A 33 1.21 -23.06 8.21
C GLU A 33 -0.02 -23.98 8.30
N GLU A 34 -1.09 -23.53 8.95
CA GLU A 34 -2.37 -24.23 9.07
C GLU A 34 -3.29 -24.02 7.84
N GLY A 35 -2.83 -23.29 6.82
CA GLY A 35 -3.57 -23.07 5.58
C GLY A 35 -4.62 -21.95 5.65
N ALA A 36 -4.56 -21.06 6.65
CA ALA A 36 -5.48 -19.92 6.75
C ALA A 36 -4.95 -18.70 5.97
N PRO A 37 -5.80 -17.91 5.28
CA PRO A 37 -5.34 -16.70 4.58
C PRO A 37 -4.67 -15.67 5.50
N VAL A 38 -3.54 -15.11 5.05
CA VAL A 38 -2.79 -14.09 5.80
C VAL A 38 -3.15 -12.68 5.33
N GLY A 39 -3.60 -11.86 6.28
CA GLY A 39 -3.86 -10.43 6.07
C GLY A 39 -5.09 -10.12 5.20
N ARG A 40 -5.94 -11.13 4.97
CA ARG A 40 -7.15 -11.08 4.13
C ARG A 40 -8.17 -12.10 4.64
N ASP A 41 -9.44 -11.93 4.28
CA ASP A 41 -10.49 -12.87 4.65
C ASP A 41 -10.61 -14.00 3.62
N SER A 42 -10.23 -13.73 2.36
CA SER A 42 -10.25 -14.68 1.25
C SER A 42 -9.00 -14.56 0.38
N LEU A 43 -8.52 -15.68 -0.18
CA LEU A 43 -7.47 -15.65 -1.21
C LEU A 43 -7.91 -14.96 -2.51
N ARG A 44 -9.22 -14.73 -2.69
CA ARG A 44 -9.77 -13.94 -3.81
C ARG A 44 -9.62 -12.44 -3.59
N ASP A 45 -9.31 -12.00 -2.38
CA ASP A 45 -9.12 -10.60 -2.07
C ASP A 45 -7.79 -10.14 -2.66
N VAL A 46 -7.87 -9.25 -3.65
CA VAL A 46 -6.69 -8.70 -4.35
C VAL A 46 -5.96 -7.68 -3.48
N VAL A 47 -6.67 -6.99 -2.58
CA VAL A 47 -6.12 -5.92 -1.74
C VAL A 47 -6.12 -6.34 -0.28
N LEU A 48 -4.95 -6.24 0.37
CA LEU A 48 -4.80 -6.42 1.82
C LEU A 48 -5.32 -5.17 2.55
N ALA A 49 -6.64 -5.06 2.70
CA ALA A 49 -7.31 -3.83 3.14
C ALA A 49 -6.79 -3.27 4.48
N GLY A 50 -6.53 -4.13 5.47
CA GLY A 50 -5.95 -3.71 6.75
C GLY A 50 -4.56 -3.10 6.59
N ARG A 51 -3.70 -3.73 5.77
CA ARG A 51 -2.34 -3.26 5.50
C ARG A 51 -2.33 -1.96 4.68
N LEU A 52 -3.28 -1.81 3.77
CA LEU A 52 -3.50 -0.57 3.03
C LEU A 52 -3.91 0.58 3.96
N ARG A 53 -4.89 0.38 4.84
CA ARG A 53 -5.30 1.42 5.82
C ARG A 53 -4.14 1.82 6.72
N ALA A 54 -3.39 0.86 7.25
CA ALA A 54 -2.21 1.15 8.07
C ALA A 54 -1.15 1.95 7.31
N ALA A 55 -0.92 1.63 6.03
CA ALA A 55 -0.02 2.40 5.17
C ALA A 55 -0.54 3.82 4.93
N LEU A 56 -1.85 3.98 4.65
CA LEU A 56 -2.47 5.29 4.47
C LEU A 56 -2.34 6.16 5.72
N HIS A 57 -2.54 5.61 6.92
CA HIS A 57 -2.29 6.34 8.18
C HIS A 57 -0.84 6.79 8.28
N ARG A 58 0.11 5.88 8.03
CA ARG A 58 1.55 6.15 8.17
C ARG A 58 2.04 7.24 7.23
N ILE A 59 1.56 7.29 5.99
CA ILE A 59 2.04 8.26 4.99
C ILE A 59 1.28 9.59 5.04
N ASN A 60 0.07 9.62 5.62
CA ASN A 60 -0.75 10.83 5.72
C ASN A 60 -0.64 11.47 7.11
N THR A 61 0.57 11.90 7.44
CA THR A 61 0.86 12.71 8.63
C THR A 61 1.35 14.10 8.23
N LEU A 62 0.94 15.13 8.99
CA LEU A 62 1.49 16.48 8.92
C LEU A 62 2.20 16.74 10.26
N ASP A 63 3.50 17.03 10.22
CA ASP A 63 4.33 17.20 11.42
C ASP A 63 4.26 16.02 12.40
N GLY A 64 4.20 14.80 11.85
CA GLY A 64 4.08 13.56 12.62
C GLY A 64 2.68 13.28 13.18
N GLN A 65 1.72 14.19 13.00
CA GLN A 65 0.34 14.01 13.45
C GLN A 65 -0.55 13.50 12.32
N PRO A 66 -1.43 12.51 12.57
CA PRO A 66 -2.45 12.11 11.60
C PRO A 66 -3.32 13.32 11.22
N TRP A 67 -3.43 13.62 9.92
CA TRP A 67 -4.31 14.68 9.44
C TRP A 67 -5.60 14.13 8.80
N LEU A 68 -5.65 12.81 8.58
CA LEU A 68 -6.84 12.08 8.17
C LEU A 68 -7.40 11.27 9.34
N ASP A 69 -8.69 11.42 9.58
CA ASP A 69 -9.44 10.54 10.47
C ASP A 69 -9.70 9.15 9.85
N ASP A 70 -10.11 8.20 10.68
CA ASP A 70 -10.38 6.82 10.28
C ASP A 70 -11.46 6.70 9.19
N HIS A 71 -12.41 7.63 9.17
CA HIS A 71 -13.47 7.66 8.18
C HIS A 71 -12.92 8.02 6.79
N ARG A 72 -12.09 9.06 6.70
CA ARG A 72 -11.41 9.45 5.44
C ARG A 72 -10.42 8.38 4.97
N ILE A 73 -9.70 7.73 5.88
CA ILE A 73 -8.83 6.60 5.54
C ILE A 73 -9.65 5.44 4.97
N SER A 74 -10.79 5.14 5.56
CA SER A 74 -11.69 4.09 5.07
C SER A 74 -12.24 4.40 3.68
N GLN A 75 -12.62 5.66 3.42
CA GLN A 75 -13.04 6.09 2.08
C GLN A 75 -11.92 5.92 1.05
N ALA A 76 -10.69 6.38 1.36
CA ALA A 76 -9.54 6.24 0.47
C ALA A 76 -9.22 4.77 0.18
N ALA A 77 -9.21 3.92 1.21
CA ALA A 77 -8.98 2.49 1.04
C ALA A 77 -10.05 1.82 0.16
N ASN A 78 -11.32 2.19 0.34
CA ASN A 78 -12.42 1.67 -0.47
C ASN A 78 -12.31 2.11 -1.94
N ALA A 79 -11.85 3.33 -2.20
CA ALA A 79 -11.66 3.82 -3.56
C ALA A 79 -10.54 3.06 -4.32
N VAL A 80 -9.49 2.64 -3.62
CA VAL A 80 -8.44 1.76 -4.19
C VAL A 80 -8.96 0.34 -4.40
N HIS A 81 -9.75 -0.18 -3.46
CA HIS A 81 -10.28 -1.55 -3.51
C HIS A 81 -11.36 -1.73 -4.58
N ARG A 82 -12.17 -0.69 -4.81
CA ARG A 82 -13.17 -0.62 -5.86
C ARG A 82 -12.84 0.57 -6.75
N PRO A 83 -11.87 0.44 -7.67
CA PRO A 83 -11.66 1.48 -8.66
C PRO A 83 -12.88 1.47 -9.58
N THR A 84 -13.94 2.21 -9.22
CA THR A 84 -14.78 2.88 -10.21
C THR A 84 -13.81 3.57 -11.16
N ALA A 85 -14.00 3.42 -12.47
CA ALA A 85 -13.11 3.92 -13.53
C ALA A 85 -12.94 5.46 -13.51
N THR A 86 -12.36 5.97 -12.44
CA THR A 86 -12.11 7.37 -12.12
C THR A 86 -10.83 7.35 -11.29
N ASN A 87 -9.75 7.47 -12.04
CA ASN A 87 -8.34 7.69 -11.71
C ASN A 87 -8.05 7.90 -10.22
N LEU A 88 -7.05 7.19 -9.68
CA LEU A 88 -6.51 7.28 -8.31
C LEU A 88 -6.24 8.72 -7.80
N LEU A 89 -6.14 9.70 -8.69
CA LEU A 89 -5.97 11.12 -8.40
C LEU A 89 -7.28 11.90 -8.14
N GLY A 90 -8.44 11.35 -8.48
CA GLY A 90 -9.75 12.03 -8.42
C GLY A 90 -10.53 11.89 -7.11
N THR A 91 -9.97 11.21 -6.10
CA THR A 91 -10.72 10.83 -4.89
C THR A 91 -10.49 11.76 -3.70
N MET A 92 -9.73 12.84 -3.87
CA MET A 92 -9.59 13.87 -2.84
C MET A 92 -10.25 15.17 -3.33
N PRO A 93 -11.48 15.49 -2.88
CA PRO A 93 -12.18 16.73 -3.25
C PRO A 93 -11.37 18.02 -2.99
N ASP A 94 -10.34 17.93 -2.14
CA ASP A 94 -9.46 19.03 -1.72
C ASP A 94 -8.05 18.99 -2.35
N TYR A 95 -7.76 18.11 -3.31
CA TYR A 95 -6.41 17.98 -3.88
C TYR A 95 -5.92 19.28 -4.54
N GLU A 96 -6.74 19.90 -5.39
CA GLU A 96 -6.38 21.15 -6.05
C GLU A 96 -6.30 22.33 -5.06
N ALA A 97 -7.21 22.36 -4.07
CA ALA A 97 -7.17 23.35 -2.98
C ALA A 97 -5.93 23.19 -2.09
N ARG A 98 -5.37 21.98 -1.98
CA ARG A 98 -4.12 21.70 -1.25
C ARG A 98 -2.89 22.02 -2.08
N LYS A 99 -2.91 21.76 -3.40
CA LYS A 99 -1.84 22.15 -4.33
C LYS A 99 -1.67 23.67 -4.37
N GLN A 100 -2.78 24.42 -4.40
CA GLN A 100 -2.77 25.89 -4.34
C GLN A 100 -2.30 26.45 -2.99
N ARG A 101 -2.71 25.84 -1.86
CA ARG A 101 -2.23 26.24 -0.53
C ARG A 101 -0.74 25.96 -0.32
N LEU A 102 -0.24 24.83 -0.80
CA LEU A 102 1.20 24.50 -0.76
C LEU A 102 2.02 25.41 -1.68
N ALA A 103 1.49 25.81 -2.84
CA ALA A 103 2.13 26.81 -3.70
C ALA A 103 2.22 28.20 -3.02
N HIS A 104 1.19 28.60 -2.26
CA HIS A 104 1.22 29.83 -1.46
C HIS A 104 2.20 29.76 -0.28
N LEU A 105 2.24 28.66 0.46
CA LEU A 105 3.16 28.46 1.58
C LEU A 105 4.62 28.36 1.12
N GLY A 106 4.88 27.71 -0.03
CA GLY A 106 6.21 27.65 -0.64
C GLY A 106 6.72 28.99 -1.15
N ALA A 107 5.84 29.87 -1.65
CA ALA A 107 6.22 31.21 -2.09
C ALA A 107 6.59 32.15 -0.93
N GLN A 108 6.01 31.95 0.26
CA GLN A 108 6.30 32.75 1.45
C GLN A 108 7.64 32.37 2.12
N LEU A 109 8.16 31.17 1.89
CA LEU A 109 9.42 30.68 2.46
C LEU A 109 10.67 31.06 1.63
N TRP A 110 10.51 31.65 0.44
CA TRP A 110 11.61 32.10 -0.44
C TRP A 110 11.70 33.62 -0.62
N LEU A 111 10.87 34.40 0.09
CA LEU A 111 10.92 35.87 0.12
C LEU A 111 11.17 36.44 1.54
N GLY A 112 11.69 35.60 2.44
CA GLY A 112 12.16 35.98 3.77
C GLY A 112 13.63 35.69 3.95
#